data_AF-B9XA11-F1
#
_entry.id   AF-B9XA11-F1
#
_cell.length_a   1.000
_cell.length_b   1.000
_cell.length_c   1.000
_cell.angle_alpha   90.00
_cell.angle_beta   90.00
_cell.angle_gamma   90.00
#
_symmetry.space_group_name_H-M   'P 1'
#
loop_
_entity.id
_entity.type
_entity.pdbx_description
1 polymer ?
#
loop_
_entity_poly.entity_id
_entity_poly.type
_entity_poly.pdbx_seq_one_letter_code
_entity_poly.pdbx_strand_id
1 'polypeptide(L)'
;MFPYDGEPYGWMLTFDHFDNKPSSVAGPNAMSDEILARLKAGEGKEFRLLDDDNNLMAEGRYLGPDDETEFGPLDDYGLPNWGCTMIQYRNKEGMFETI
;
A
#
# COMPACT_ATOMS: atom_id res chain seq x y z
N MET A 1 12.96 23.39 -6.33
CA MET A 1 12.80 21.93 -6.26
C MET A 1 12.73 21.61 -4.78
N PHE A 2 11.53 21.54 -4.22
CA PHE A 2 11.35 21.34 -2.79
C PHE A 2 11.75 19.89 -2.49
N PRO A 3 12.77 19.63 -1.66
CA PRO A 3 12.90 18.29 -1.12
C PRO A 3 11.68 18.10 -0.23
N TYR A 4 10.81 17.16 -0.57
CA TYR A 4 10.06 16.52 0.50
C TYR A 4 11.12 15.84 1.36
N ASP A 5 11.50 16.47 2.48
CA ASP A 5 12.23 15.86 3.61
C ASP A 5 11.39 14.75 4.28
N GLY A 6 10.52 14.09 3.52
CA GLY A 6 9.80 12.90 3.94
C GLY A 6 10.75 11.72 3.81
N GLU A 7 10.82 10.91 4.86
CA GLU A 7 11.55 9.65 4.84
C GLU A 7 11.15 8.85 3.59
N PRO A 8 12.11 8.19 2.92
CA PRO A 8 11.81 7.47 1.69
C PRO A 8 10.80 6.36 2.00
N TYR A 9 9.69 6.37 1.27
CA TYR A 9 8.60 5.41 1.43
C TYR A 9 8.31 4.68 0.11
N GLY A 10 7.60 3.57 0.21
CA GLY A 10 7.09 2.83 -0.92
C GLY A 10 6.05 1.81 -0.52
N TRP A 11 5.14 1.52 -1.44
CA TRP A 11 4.13 0.49 -1.32
C TRP A 11 4.17 -0.43 -2.53
N MET A 12 3.80 -1.70 -2.32
CA MET A 12 3.68 -2.68 -3.39
C MET A 12 2.47 -3.56 -3.14
N LEU A 13 1.58 -3.64 -4.13
CA LEU A 13 0.50 -4.59 -4.16
C LEU A 13 1.08 -5.98 -4.45
N THR A 14 0.75 -6.93 -3.60
CA THR A 14 1.14 -8.34 -3.72
C THR A 14 0.05 -9.17 -4.36
N PHE A 15 -1.21 -8.79 -4.15
CA PHE A 15 -2.36 -9.50 -4.69
C PHE A 15 -3.50 -8.55 -5.04
N ASP A 16 -4.08 -8.78 -6.21
CA ASP A 16 -5.27 -8.10 -6.73
C ASP A 16 -6.45 -9.08 -6.57
N HIS A 17 -7.37 -8.74 -5.68
CA HIS A 17 -8.56 -9.56 -5.40
C HIS A 17 -9.70 -9.32 -6.40
N PHE A 18 -9.69 -8.20 -7.12
CA PHE A 18 -10.67 -7.90 -8.16
C PHE A 18 -10.51 -8.89 -9.34
N ASP A 19 -9.28 -9.05 -9.82
CA ASP A 19 -8.95 -10.03 -10.88
C ASP A 19 -8.49 -11.38 -10.34
N ASN A 20 -8.40 -11.53 -9.02
CA ASN A 20 -7.91 -12.71 -8.30
C ASN A 20 -6.54 -13.21 -8.83
N LYS A 21 -5.58 -12.29 -8.94
CA LYS A 21 -4.24 -12.56 -9.49
C LYS A 21 -3.14 -11.89 -8.65
N PRO A 22 -1.91 -12.43 -8.66
CA PRO A 22 -0.77 -11.74 -8.08
C PRO A 22 -0.55 -10.39 -8.76
N SER A 23 -0.28 -9.38 -7.95
CA SER A 23 0.11 -8.05 -8.43
C SER A 23 1.58 -7.79 -8.09
N SER A 24 2.20 -6.91 -8.84
CA SER A 24 3.53 -6.35 -8.53
C SER A 24 3.55 -4.86 -8.82
N VAL A 25 2.38 -4.24 -8.80
CA VAL A 25 2.22 -2.80 -8.91
C VAL A 25 2.80 -2.18 -7.65
N ALA A 26 3.71 -1.23 -7.82
CA ALA A 26 4.35 -0.54 -6.73
C ALA A 26 4.40 0.96 -7.00
N GLY A 27 4.41 1.74 -5.94
CA GLY A 27 4.49 3.18 -5.99
C GLY A 27 5.14 3.75 -4.72
N PRO A 28 5.41 5.06 -4.69
CA PRO A 28 5.31 6.00 -5.80
C PRO A 28 6.40 5.74 -6.86
N ASN A 29 6.27 6.28 -8.08
CA ASN A 29 7.27 6.09 -9.16
C ASN A 29 8.69 6.55 -8.76
N ALA A 30 8.78 7.50 -7.81
CA ALA A 30 10.03 8.00 -7.26
C ALA A 30 10.66 7.09 -6.17
N MET A 31 10.04 5.97 -5.85
CA MET A 31 10.56 4.99 -4.89
C MET A 31 11.94 4.48 -5.33
N SER A 32 12.85 4.30 -4.36
CA SER A 32 14.19 3.75 -4.61
C SER A 32 14.14 2.23 -4.88
N ASP A 33 15.09 1.74 -5.68
CA ASP A 33 15.25 0.30 -5.93
C ASP A 33 15.48 -0.51 -4.64
N GLU A 34 16.07 0.12 -3.62
CA GLU A 34 16.27 -0.49 -2.31
C GLU A 34 14.95 -0.79 -1.60
N ILE A 35 14.03 0.19 -1.56
CA ILE A 35 12.70 -0.01 -0.96
C ILE A 35 11.93 -1.08 -1.73
N LEU A 36 11.97 -1.04 -3.07
CA LEU A 36 11.34 -2.05 -3.89
C LEU A 36 11.91 -3.46 -3.60
N ALA A 37 13.23 -3.59 -3.43
CA ALA A 37 13.86 -4.85 -3.08
C ALA A 37 13.42 -5.36 -1.70
N ARG A 38 13.31 -4.46 -0.72
CA ARG A 38 12.83 -4.78 0.64
C ARG A 38 11.36 -5.21 0.64
N LEU A 39 10.50 -4.50 -0.07
CA LEU A 39 9.09 -4.87 -0.26
C LEU A 39 8.97 -6.26 -0.93
N LYS A 40 9.78 -6.52 -1.98
CA LYS A 40 9.84 -7.84 -2.63
C LYS A 40 10.39 -8.95 -1.72
N ALA A 41 11.26 -8.61 -0.78
CA ALA A 41 11.74 -9.53 0.25
C ALA A 41 10.69 -9.81 1.34
N GLY A 42 9.53 -9.13 1.31
CA GLY A 42 8.46 -9.29 2.28
C GLY A 42 8.55 -8.35 3.48
N GLU A 43 9.39 -7.31 3.40
CA GLU A 43 9.49 -6.29 4.44
C GLU A 43 8.35 -5.27 4.35
N GLY A 44 8.05 -4.60 5.48
CA GLY A 44 7.01 -3.59 5.57
C GLY A 44 5.73 -4.10 6.22
N LYS A 45 4.84 -3.16 6.53
CA LYS A 45 3.51 -3.43 7.09
C LYS A 45 2.60 -3.99 6.01
N GLU A 46 1.84 -5.00 6.36
CA GLU A 46 0.80 -5.54 5.47
C GLU A 46 -0.40 -4.59 5.49
N PHE A 47 -0.88 -4.22 4.31
CA PHE A 47 -2.09 -3.44 4.15
C PHE A 47 -3.07 -4.12 3.21
N ARG A 48 -4.34 -3.74 3.32
CA ARG A 48 -5.39 -4.14 2.40
C ARG A 48 -6.28 -2.95 2.05
N LEU A 49 -6.77 -2.94 0.82
CA LEU A 49 -7.65 -1.91 0.27
C LEU A 49 -9.07 -2.46 0.15
N LEU A 50 -10.05 -1.68 0.60
CA LEU A 50 -11.46 -2.02 0.50
C LEU A 50 -12.24 -0.94 -0.24
N ASP A 51 -13.26 -1.37 -0.99
CA ASP A 51 -14.25 -0.46 -1.60
C ASP A 51 -15.23 0.12 -0.57
N ASP A 52 -16.16 0.93 -1.05
CA ASP A 52 -17.24 1.52 -0.26
C ASP A 52 -18.20 0.50 0.36
N ASP A 53 -18.27 -0.71 -0.20
CA ASP A 53 -19.05 -1.85 0.29
C ASP A 53 -18.25 -2.80 1.22
N ASN A 54 -16.99 -2.48 1.57
CA ASN A 54 -16.07 -3.32 2.34
C ASN A 54 -15.63 -4.62 1.64
N ASN A 55 -15.68 -4.68 0.32
CA ASN A 55 -15.07 -5.75 -0.46
C ASN A 55 -13.56 -5.55 -0.52
N LEU A 56 -12.82 -6.62 -0.24
CA LEU A 56 -11.37 -6.63 -0.37
C LEU A 56 -10.99 -6.55 -1.86
N MET A 57 -10.37 -5.44 -2.26
CA MET A 57 -9.96 -5.19 -3.64
C MET A 57 -8.51 -5.57 -3.91
N ALA A 58 -7.62 -5.28 -2.96
CA ALA A 58 -6.21 -5.65 -3.06
C ALA A 58 -5.53 -5.72 -1.70
N GLU A 59 -4.39 -6.37 -1.66
CA GLU A 59 -3.48 -6.38 -0.52
C GLU A 59 -2.04 -6.15 -0.96
N GLY A 60 -1.24 -5.66 -0.03
CA GLY A 60 0.13 -5.26 -0.31
C GLY A 60 0.97 -5.03 0.93
N ARG A 61 2.17 -4.51 0.70
CA ARG A 61 3.10 -4.10 1.73
C ARG A 61 3.49 -2.66 1.57
N TYR A 62 3.56 -1.94 2.67
CA TYR A 62 3.99 -0.56 2.75
C TYR A 62 5.21 -0.46 3.66
N LEU A 63 6.21 0.30 3.22
CA LEU A 63 7.45 0.53 3.91
C LEU A 63 7.73 2.03 3.87
N GLY A 64 7.68 2.67 5.04
CA GLY A 64 7.83 4.11 5.17
C GLY A 64 7.46 4.56 6.58
N PRO A 65 7.39 5.89 6.80
CA PRO A 65 6.92 6.46 8.05
C PRO A 65 5.42 6.21 8.29
N ASP A 66 5.00 6.32 9.54
CA ASP A 66 3.60 6.21 9.99
C ASP A 66 2.93 7.59 9.85
N ASP A 67 2.69 8.03 8.61
CA ASP A 67 2.12 9.34 8.28
C ASP A 67 1.17 9.28 7.07
N GLU A 68 0.84 10.42 6.46
CA GLU A 68 -0.06 10.51 5.31
C GLU A 68 0.36 9.64 4.12
N THR A 69 1.64 9.26 4.02
CA THR A 69 2.14 8.37 2.97
C THR A 69 1.61 6.93 3.09
N GLU A 70 1.05 6.53 4.25
CA GLU A 70 0.30 5.28 4.41
C GLU A 70 -0.96 5.26 3.53
N PHE A 71 -1.55 6.41 3.19
CA PHE A 71 -2.66 6.48 2.25
C PHE A 71 -2.22 6.44 0.78
N GLY A 72 -0.92 6.48 0.50
CA GLY A 72 -0.34 6.39 -0.85
C GLY A 72 -0.94 5.29 -1.72
N PRO A 73 -0.98 3.99 -1.32
CA PRO A 73 -1.58 2.94 -2.14
C PRO A 73 -3.09 3.13 -2.40
N LEU A 74 -3.81 3.76 -1.47
CA LEU A 74 -5.22 4.07 -1.64
C LEU A 74 -5.39 5.20 -2.66
N ASP A 75 -4.69 6.32 -2.49
CA ASP A 75 -4.81 7.50 -3.33
C ASP A 75 -4.22 7.30 -4.73
N ASP A 76 -3.07 6.62 -4.82
CA ASP A 76 -2.34 6.42 -6.07
C ASP A 76 -3.01 5.36 -6.98
N TYR A 77 -3.62 4.33 -6.39
CA TYR A 77 -4.12 3.17 -7.14
C TYR A 77 -5.51 2.71 -6.74
N GLY A 78 -5.77 2.52 -5.45
CA GLY A 78 -7.04 1.98 -4.96
C GLY A 78 -8.27 2.78 -5.39
N LEU A 79 -8.29 4.07 -5.04
CA LEU A 79 -9.37 5.02 -5.36
C LEU A 79 -9.58 5.18 -6.88
N PRO A 80 -8.54 5.48 -7.70
CA PRO A 80 -8.75 5.69 -9.13
C PRO A 80 -9.04 4.41 -9.93
N ASN A 81 -8.57 3.24 -9.49
CA ASN A 81 -8.69 1.99 -10.25
C ASN A 81 -9.89 1.12 -9.83
N TRP A 82 -10.17 1.07 -8.52
CA TRP A 82 -11.20 0.19 -7.95
C TRP A 82 -12.25 0.92 -7.13
N GLY A 83 -12.15 2.24 -6.97
CA GLY A 83 -13.05 2.99 -6.10
C GLY A 83 -12.85 2.67 -4.63
N CYS A 84 -11.65 2.22 -4.23
CA CYS A 84 -11.35 1.96 -2.83
C CYS A 84 -11.55 3.22 -2.00
N THR A 85 -12.21 3.08 -0.85
CA THR A 85 -12.43 4.19 0.09
C THR A 85 -11.75 3.97 1.43
N MET A 86 -11.26 2.75 1.69
CA MET A 86 -10.62 2.40 2.94
C MET A 86 -9.31 1.66 2.70
N ILE A 87 -8.34 1.95 3.56
CA ILE A 87 -7.13 1.17 3.72
C ILE A 87 -7.05 0.67 5.16
N GLN A 88 -6.62 -0.57 5.32
CA GLN A 88 -6.42 -1.16 6.63
C GLN A 88 -5.05 -1.78 6.75
N TYR A 89 -4.40 -1.54 7.87
CA TYR A 89 -3.08 -2.04 8.18
C TYR A 89 -3.15 -3.18 9.20
N ARG A 90 -2.28 -4.17 9.02
CA ARG A 90 -2.15 -5.27 9.96
C ARG A 90 -1.34 -4.83 11.17
N ASN A 91 -1.98 -4.87 12.33
CA ASN A 91 -1.35 -4.53 13.59
C ASN A 91 -0.54 -5.70 14.18
N LYS A 92 0.13 -5.46 15.31
CA LYS A 92 0.98 -6.46 15.99
C LYS A 92 0.20 -7.68 16.50
N GLU A 93 -1.11 -7.53 16.72
CA GLU A 93 -2.01 -8.62 17.12
C GLU A 93 -2.50 -9.43 15.92
N GLY A 94 -2.11 -9.03 14.71
CA GLY A 94 -2.48 -9.68 13.46
C GLY A 94 -3.86 -9.29 12.94
N MET A 95 -4.50 -8.28 13.55
CA MET A 95 -5.79 -7.74 13.14
C MET A 95 -5.59 -6.60 12.13
N PHE A 96 -6.51 -6.46 11.18
CA PHE A 96 -6.53 -5.34 10.26
C PHE A 96 -7.40 -4.21 10.82
N GLU A 97 -6.80 -3.03 10.97
CA GLU A 97 -7.48 -1.84 11.45
C GLU A 97 -7.37 -0.70 10.43
N THR A 98 -8.44 0.10 10.33
CA THR A 98 -8.44 1.33 9.54
C THR A 98 -7.67 2.40 10.31
N ILE A 99 -6.73 3.06 9.63
CA ILE A 99 -5.94 4.16 10.18
C ILE A 99 -6.58 5.52 9.91
#